data_AF-A0A951JE80-F1
#
_entry.id   AF-A0A951JE80-F1
#
_cell.length_a   1.000
_cell.length_b   1.000
_cell.length_c   1.000
_cell.angle_alpha   90.00
_cell.angle_beta   90.00
_cell.angle_gamma   90.00
#
_symmetry.space_group_name_H-M   'P 1'
#
loop_
_entity.id
_entity.type
_entity.pdbx_description
1 polymer ?
#
loop_
_entity_poly.entity_id
_entity_poly.type
_entity_poly.pdbx_seq_one_letter_code
_entity_poly.pdbx_strand_id
1 'polypeptide(L)'
;MGATFQAARPLCLSAVALALLLPPALAAQDQDRHEGPSAVAGERASTHAAAPSAQARALGADESIGVDGVLDEAAWRAALPVTGFTQLDPVEGAPATEPTDVRILYDEDALYIAATLYDS
;
A
#
# COMPACT_ATOMS: atom_id res chain seq x y z
N MET A 1 23.63 55.91 -12.38
CA MET A 1 24.75 55.07 -12.84
C MET A 1 24.19 53.95 -13.71
N GLY A 2 24.27 54.11 -15.03
CA GLY A 2 24.07 53.03 -15.98
C GLY A 2 25.42 52.55 -16.50
N ALA A 3 25.49 51.28 -16.88
CA ALA A 3 26.42 50.70 -17.84
C ALA A 3 25.92 49.26 -18.08
N THR A 4 25.08 49.02 -19.11
CA THR A 4 25.45 48.66 -20.49
C THR A 4 26.10 47.28 -20.63
N PHE A 5 25.35 46.37 -21.29
CA PHE A 5 25.74 45.44 -22.38
C PHE A 5 27.16 44.85 -22.39
N GLN A 6 27.29 43.55 -22.68
CA GLN A 6 27.81 43.09 -23.98
C GLN A 6 27.80 41.55 -24.07
N ALA A 7 27.17 41.06 -25.13
CA ALA A 7 27.22 39.68 -25.59
C ALA A 7 28.60 39.28 -26.12
N ALA A 8 29.03 38.04 -25.91
CA ALA A 8 30.01 37.39 -26.77
C ALA A 8 29.97 35.86 -26.60
N ARG A 9 29.34 35.16 -27.54
CA ARG A 9 29.78 33.82 -27.97
C ARG A 9 30.38 34.02 -29.36
N PRO A 10 31.62 33.58 -29.62
CA PRO A 10 31.79 32.68 -30.75
C PRO A 10 32.92 31.64 -30.61
N LEU A 11 32.68 30.51 -31.28
CA LEU A 11 33.65 29.65 -31.98
C LEU A 11 34.85 29.06 -31.20
N CYS A 12 34.73 27.77 -30.84
CA CYS A 12 35.79 26.81 -31.15
C CYS A 12 35.23 25.75 -32.09
N LEU A 13 35.32 26.04 -33.38
CA LEU A 13 35.31 25.08 -34.47
C LEU A 13 36.69 24.40 -34.45
N SER A 14 36.78 23.12 -34.11
CA SER A 14 37.74 22.22 -34.76
C SER A 14 37.58 20.77 -34.34
N ALA A 15 37.94 19.91 -35.28
CA ALA A 15 38.15 18.48 -35.17
C ALA A 15 36.90 17.61 -34.95
N VAL A 16 36.24 17.35 -36.09
CA VAL A 16 35.78 16.01 -36.42
C VAL A 16 36.85 14.99 -36.02
N ALA A 17 36.61 14.26 -34.94
CA ALA A 17 37.24 12.97 -34.68
C ALA A 17 36.13 11.93 -34.72
N LEU A 18 35.98 11.34 -35.89
CA LEU A 18 35.16 10.18 -36.20
C LEU A 18 35.61 9.00 -35.31
N ALA A 19 35.06 8.92 -34.09
CA ALA A 19 35.23 7.77 -33.22
C ALA A 19 34.25 6.66 -33.62
N LEU A 20 34.49 6.10 -34.81
CA LEU A 20 34.02 4.76 -35.17
C LEU A 20 34.85 3.75 -34.37
N LEU A 21 34.36 3.39 -33.19
CA LEU A 21 34.77 2.18 -32.47
C LEU A 21 33.57 1.66 -31.69
N LEU A 22 32.73 0.93 -32.43
CA LEU A 22 31.70 0.03 -31.93
C LEU A 22 32.35 -1.02 -31.00
N PRO A 23 31.95 -1.13 -29.72
CA PRO A 23 31.97 -2.42 -29.05
C PRO A 23 30.77 -3.26 -29.54
N PRO A 24 31.00 -4.54 -29.88
CA PRO A 24 29.96 -5.44 -30.36
C PRO A 24 29.07 -5.89 -29.19
N ALA A 25 27.79 -6.15 -29.50
CA ALA A 25 26.95 -7.10 -28.79
C ALA A 25 26.82 -6.93 -27.26
N LEU A 26 26.14 -5.88 -26.81
CA LEU A 26 25.28 -5.96 -25.61
C LEU A 26 24.06 -5.03 -25.67
N ALA A 27 23.51 -4.84 -26.88
CA ALA A 27 22.15 -4.35 -27.06
C ALA A 27 21.29 -5.46 -27.70
N ALA A 28 21.45 -6.69 -27.18
CA ALA A 28 20.32 -7.59 -27.11
C ALA A 28 19.49 -7.17 -25.89
N GLN A 29 18.92 -5.97 -25.94
CA GLN A 29 17.65 -5.76 -25.26
C GLN A 29 16.61 -6.17 -26.27
N ASP A 30 16.45 -7.49 -26.34
CA ASP A 30 15.21 -8.15 -26.63
C ASP A 30 14.14 -7.48 -25.79
N GLN A 31 13.57 -6.40 -26.34
CA GLN A 31 12.39 -5.78 -25.80
C GLN A 31 11.26 -6.68 -26.25
N ASP A 32 11.18 -7.82 -25.57
CA ASP A 32 10.00 -8.64 -25.44
C ASP A 32 8.90 -7.68 -25.00
N ARG A 33 8.18 -7.16 -26.00
CA ARG A 33 6.96 -6.41 -25.78
C ARG A 33 5.98 -7.43 -25.23
N HIS A 34 5.99 -7.61 -23.92
CA HIS A 34 4.79 -7.98 -23.21
C HIS A 34 3.81 -6.82 -23.40
N GLU A 35 3.12 -6.80 -24.55
CA GLU A 35 1.73 -6.39 -24.59
C GLU A 35 0.98 -7.35 -23.67
N GLY A 36 1.09 -7.10 -22.36
CA GLY A 36 0.14 -7.66 -21.41
C GLY A 36 -1.25 -7.23 -21.87
N PRO A 37 -2.25 -8.13 -21.85
CA PRO A 37 -3.58 -7.79 -22.32
C PRO A 37 -4.03 -6.50 -21.65
N SER A 38 -4.26 -5.52 -22.51
CA SER A 38 -4.85 -4.22 -22.24
C SER A 38 -5.97 -4.37 -21.21
N ALA A 39 -5.89 -3.50 -20.20
CA ALA A 39 -6.82 -3.39 -19.08
C ALA A 39 -8.23 -3.91 -19.42
N VAL A 40 -8.61 -5.05 -18.84
CA VAL A 40 -10.01 -5.37 -18.63
C VAL A 40 -10.51 -4.38 -17.58
N ALA A 41 -10.89 -3.20 -18.05
CA ALA A 41 -11.77 -2.28 -17.37
C ALA A 41 -13.17 -2.91 -17.35
N GLY A 42 -13.31 -3.94 -16.53
CA GLY A 42 -14.58 -4.53 -16.15
C GLY A 42 -14.55 -4.58 -14.63
N GLU A 43 -15.44 -3.81 -14.02
CA GLU A 43 -15.79 -3.80 -12.61
C GLU A 43 -15.35 -5.11 -11.92
N ARG A 44 -14.20 -5.09 -11.23
CA ARG A 44 -13.88 -6.13 -10.26
C ARG A 44 -14.80 -5.88 -9.07
N ALA A 45 -16.08 -6.20 -9.23
CA ALA A 45 -16.98 -6.33 -8.10
C ALA A 45 -16.28 -7.30 -7.16
N SER A 46 -15.79 -6.77 -6.04
CA SER A 46 -14.95 -7.53 -5.13
C SER A 46 -15.78 -8.73 -4.67
N THR A 47 -15.29 -9.94 -4.91
CA THR A 47 -15.86 -11.21 -4.40
C THR A 47 -15.94 -11.25 -2.86
N HIS A 48 -15.51 -10.18 -2.20
CA HIS A 48 -15.55 -9.94 -0.75
C HIS A 48 -16.82 -9.21 -0.27
N ALA A 49 -17.80 -8.94 -1.14
CA ALA A 49 -19.01 -8.19 -0.76
C ALA A 49 -19.83 -8.84 0.39
N ALA A 50 -19.65 -10.15 0.62
CA ALA A 50 -20.30 -10.88 1.70
C ALA A 50 -19.50 -10.93 3.02
N ALA A 51 -18.24 -10.50 3.02
CA ALA A 51 -17.40 -10.51 4.22
C ALA A 51 -17.72 -9.31 5.13
N PRO A 52 -17.49 -9.42 6.45
CA PRO A 52 -17.67 -8.29 7.35
C PRO A 52 -16.75 -7.13 6.97
N SER A 53 -17.29 -5.91 6.97
CA SER A 53 -16.51 -4.70 6.72
C SER A 53 -15.83 -4.23 7.99
N ALA A 54 -14.59 -3.75 7.86
CA ALA A 54 -13.83 -3.22 8.97
C ALA A 54 -13.75 -1.70 8.91
N GLN A 55 -13.99 -1.04 10.03
CA GLN A 55 -13.73 0.39 10.20
C GLN A 55 -12.52 0.56 11.11
N ALA A 56 -11.44 1.12 10.56
CA ALA A 56 -10.28 1.52 11.33
C ALA A 56 -10.52 2.90 11.95
N ARG A 57 -10.21 3.05 13.23
CA ARG A 57 -10.26 4.35 13.91
C ARG A 57 -8.85 4.92 14.05
N ALA A 58 -8.69 6.21 13.75
CA ALA A 58 -7.45 6.93 14.03
C ALA A 58 -7.26 7.15 15.54
N LEU A 59 -6.04 6.99 16.02
CA LEU A 59 -5.63 7.40 17.35
C LEU A 59 -5.58 8.93 17.46
N GLY A 60 -5.95 9.45 18.63
CA GLY A 60 -5.68 10.84 18.99
C GLY A 60 -4.19 11.07 19.27
N ALA A 61 -3.74 12.32 19.19
CA ALA A 61 -2.32 12.68 19.37
C ALA A 61 -1.75 12.28 20.74
N ASP A 62 -2.60 12.19 21.77
CA ASP A 62 -2.22 11.78 23.13
C ASP A 62 -2.59 10.32 23.46
N GLU A 63 -3.17 9.58 22.50
CA GLU A 63 -3.46 8.15 22.66
C GLU A 63 -2.26 7.32 22.18
N SER A 64 -1.90 6.29 22.93
CA SER A 64 -0.86 5.33 22.56
C SER A 64 -1.33 3.92 22.91
N ILE A 65 -0.90 2.93 22.13
CA ILE A 65 -1.27 1.53 22.29
C ILE A 65 -0.05 0.73 22.77
N GLY A 66 -0.19 0.06 23.92
CA GLY A 66 0.72 -0.99 24.34
C GLY A 66 0.37 -2.29 23.63
N VAL A 67 1.34 -2.94 22.98
CA VAL A 67 1.13 -4.25 22.36
C VAL A 67 1.58 -5.34 23.34
N ASP A 68 0.86 -5.47 24.45
CA ASP A 68 1.11 -6.46 25.50
C ASP A 68 0.05 -7.58 25.58
N GLY A 69 -0.99 -7.49 24.75
CA GLY A 69 -2.10 -8.44 24.70
C GLY A 69 -3.27 -8.11 25.64
N VAL A 70 -3.17 -7.03 26.42
CA VAL A 70 -4.27 -6.49 27.24
C VAL A 70 -4.94 -5.37 26.45
N LEU A 71 -6.29 -5.37 26.40
CA LEU A 71 -7.07 -4.40 25.61
C LEU A 71 -7.79 -3.41 26.51
N ASP A 72 -7.09 -2.80 27.46
CA ASP A 72 -7.68 -1.94 28.48
C ASP A 72 -7.64 -0.44 28.13
N GLU A 73 -6.88 -0.05 27.11
CA GLU A 73 -6.80 1.35 26.67
C GLU A 73 -8.16 1.88 26.20
N ALA A 74 -8.41 3.17 26.45
CA ALA A 74 -9.66 3.82 26.07
C ALA A 74 -9.87 3.82 24.54
N ALA A 75 -8.77 3.85 23.78
CA ALA A 75 -8.79 3.81 22.33
C ALA A 75 -9.45 2.53 21.80
N TRP A 76 -9.13 1.36 22.40
CA TRP A 76 -9.76 0.09 22.05
C TRP A 76 -11.25 0.08 22.33
N ARG A 77 -11.67 0.59 23.50
CA ARG A 77 -13.09 0.63 23.89
C ARG A 77 -13.95 1.48 22.96
N ALA A 78 -13.38 2.50 22.34
CA ALA A 78 -14.08 3.37 21.40
C ALA A 78 -13.90 2.98 19.93
N ALA A 79 -13.08 1.97 19.61
CA ALA A 79 -13.06 1.35 18.28
C ALA A 79 -14.28 0.44 18.09
N LEU A 80 -14.95 0.54 16.94
CA LEU A 80 -16.07 -0.34 16.60
C LEU A 80 -15.55 -1.76 16.34
N PRO A 81 -16.06 -2.79 17.03
CA PRO A 81 -15.69 -4.15 16.75
C PRO A 81 -16.25 -4.60 15.40
N VAL A 82 -15.41 -5.26 14.63
CA VAL A 82 -15.79 -6.11 13.52
C VAL A 82 -16.24 -7.43 14.09
N THR A 83 -17.45 -7.84 13.74
CA THR A 83 -18.11 -9.07 14.18
C THR A 83 -18.75 -9.77 12.97
N GLY A 84 -19.42 -10.90 13.19
CA GLY A 84 -20.13 -11.59 12.10
C GLY A 84 -19.20 -12.37 11.17
N PHE A 85 -18.09 -12.86 11.72
CA PHE A 85 -17.21 -13.80 11.04
C PHE A 85 -17.95 -15.09 10.69
N THR A 86 -17.51 -15.73 9.61
CA THR A 86 -17.94 -17.07 9.22
C THR A 86 -16.86 -18.08 9.56
N GLN A 87 -17.25 -19.33 9.72
CA GLN A 87 -16.33 -20.42 9.98
C GLN A 87 -16.07 -21.24 8.72
N LEU A 88 -14.87 -21.82 8.65
CA LEU A 88 -14.53 -22.83 7.65
C LEU A 88 -15.01 -24.22 8.10
N ASP A 89 -14.79 -24.54 9.37
CA ASP A 89 -15.17 -25.79 10.00
C ASP A 89 -16.13 -25.55 11.17
N PRO A 90 -17.01 -26.50 11.52
CA PRO A 90 -17.30 -27.75 10.79
C PRO A 90 -18.20 -27.56 9.55
N VAL A 91 -18.79 -26.38 9.37
CA VAL A 91 -19.69 -26.06 8.25
C VAL A 91 -19.21 -24.77 7.60
N GLU A 92 -18.65 -24.90 6.40
CA GLU A 92 -18.08 -23.78 5.66
C GLU A 92 -19.12 -22.70 5.36
N GLY A 93 -18.74 -21.45 5.66
CA GLY A 93 -19.54 -20.26 5.39
C GLY A 93 -20.68 -20.03 6.37
N ALA A 94 -20.93 -20.94 7.33
CA ALA A 94 -21.86 -20.70 8.42
C ALA A 94 -21.34 -19.57 9.35
N PRO A 95 -22.22 -18.87 10.09
CA PRO A 95 -21.78 -17.97 11.16
C PRO A 95 -20.84 -18.70 12.12
N ALA A 96 -19.79 -18.00 12.58
CA ALA A 96 -18.85 -18.56 13.53
C ALA A 96 -19.56 -18.97 14.83
N THR A 97 -19.28 -20.20 15.28
CA THR A 97 -19.78 -20.76 16.54
C THR A 97 -19.11 -20.11 17.75
N GLU A 98 -17.81 -19.85 17.65
CA GLU A 98 -17.07 -19.08 18.63
C GLU A 98 -17.11 -17.58 18.29
N PRO A 99 -17.65 -16.72 19.16
CA PRO A 99 -17.66 -15.28 18.94
C PRO A 99 -16.23 -14.75 18.75
N THR A 100 -16.07 -13.79 17.85
CA THR A 100 -14.80 -13.11 17.62
C THR A 100 -15.04 -11.63 17.40
N ASP A 101 -14.35 -10.82 18.18
CA ASP A 101 -14.33 -9.36 18.02
C ASP A 101 -12.96 -8.93 17.51
N VAL A 102 -12.93 -8.24 16.36
CA VAL A 102 -11.70 -7.61 15.86
C VAL A 102 -11.84 -6.10 15.91
N ARG A 103 -10.85 -5.39 16.46
CA ARG A 103 -10.80 -3.93 16.47
C ARG A 103 -9.56 -3.45 15.74
N ILE A 104 -9.69 -2.35 15.03
CA ILE A 104 -8.61 -1.79 14.22
C ILE A 104 -8.41 -0.32 14.60
N LEU A 105 -7.17 -0.01 15.00
CA LEU A 105 -6.70 1.35 15.28
C LEU A 105 -5.52 1.66 14.37
N TYR A 106 -5.26 2.93 14.10
CA TYR A 106 -4.06 3.34 13.36
C TYR A 106 -3.59 4.74 13.74
N ASP A 107 -2.32 5.00 13.53
CA ASP A 107 -1.70 6.32 13.55
C ASP A 107 -0.83 6.51 12.28
N GLU A 108 0.08 7.48 12.28
CA GLU A 108 0.97 7.75 11.13
C GLU A 108 2.05 6.66 10.93
N ASP A 109 2.36 5.90 11.99
CA ASP A 109 3.48 4.97 12.05
C ASP A 109 3.03 3.50 11.93
N ALA A 110 1.84 3.16 12.44
CA ALA A 110 1.40 1.78 12.59
C ALA A 110 -0.10 1.56 12.43
N LEU A 111 -0.43 0.32 12.06
CA LEU A 111 -1.76 -0.27 12.11
C LEU A 111 -1.82 -1.27 13.26
N TYR A 112 -2.73 -1.08 14.20
CA TYR A 112 -2.93 -1.96 15.34
C TYR A 112 -4.20 -2.78 15.14
N ILE A 113 -4.09 -4.09 15.31
CA ILE A 113 -5.19 -5.03 15.18
C ILE A 113 -5.29 -5.83 16.48
N ALA A 114 -6.44 -5.75 17.13
CA ALA A 114 -6.76 -6.53 18.31
C ALA A 114 -7.84 -7.55 17.97
N ALA A 115 -7.67 -8.79 18.42
CA ALA A 115 -8.66 -9.86 18.28
C ALA A 115 -8.96 -10.46 19.65
N THR A 116 -10.23 -10.47 20.04
CA THR A 116 -10.71 -11.23 21.20
C THR A 116 -11.43 -12.46 20.70
N LEU A 117 -10.86 -13.63 21.00
CA LEU A 117 -11.41 -14.94 20.63
C LEU A 117 -12.04 -15.53 21.89
N TYR A 118 -13.37 -15.64 21.88
CA TYR A 118 -14.09 -16.26 22.98
C TYR A 118 -14.06 -17.78 22.78
N ASP A 119 -13.98 -18.54 23.89
CA ASP A 119 -13.95 -20.01 23.90
C ASP A 119 -14.79 -20.50 25.09
N SER A 120 -15.30 -21.74 25.02
CA SER A 120 -16.31 -22.29 25.95
C SER A 120 -15.84 -23.50 26.77
#